data_AF-A0A935LY57-F1
#
_entry.id   AF-A0A935LY57-F1
#
_cell.length_a   1.000
_cell.length_b   1.000
_cell.length_c   1.000
_cell.angle_alpha   90.00
_cell.angle_beta   90.00
_cell.angle_gamma   90.00
#
_symmetry.space_group_name_H-M   'P 1'
#
loop_
_entity.id
_entity.type
_entity.pdbx_description
1 polymer ?
#
loop_
_entity_poly.entity_id
_entity_poly.type
_entity_poly.pdbx_seq_one_letter_code
_entity_poly.pdbx_strand_id
1 'polypeptide(L)'
;MSKLNFLFIISLVLIIAFGLQIIPGHSQCFNCLNAPKGTIWCDDFEDATPLNQKYFEYNDNQGDFIKLDQVGRDHSRGMRVKWQQGEVGAGSLSKSFGKTPDTYIGKYAAQPTENFDEIYWRMDVMAQAGWVGGGPAKLSRALCLANSNWAQGLMAHLWSGGSKDEYLGMDPASGIGTDGVLKSTKYNDFNNLRWLGFKAGNIEGILILPICILMLYFSKIIGMLVLQCNKNVILTTLSSAHSLYLVNVK
;
A
#
# COMPACT_ATOMS: atom_id res chain seq x y z
N MET A 1 22.20 -59.98 -9.64
CA MET A 1 21.55 -58.89 -8.87
C MET A 1 22.55 -57.77 -8.55
N SER A 2 23.01 -56.95 -9.50
CA SER A 2 23.99 -55.89 -9.13
C SER A 2 24.07 -54.62 -10.00
N LYS A 3 23.30 -54.50 -11.09
CA LYS A 3 23.28 -53.24 -11.87
C LYS A 3 21.91 -52.58 -11.96
N LEU A 4 20.83 -53.37 -12.02
CA LEU A 4 19.47 -52.84 -12.13
C LEU A 4 18.99 -52.16 -10.83
N ASN A 5 19.35 -52.72 -9.66
CA ASN A 5 19.05 -52.09 -8.36
C ASN A 5 19.84 -50.80 -8.12
N PHE A 6 21.04 -50.67 -8.70
CA PHE A 6 21.89 -49.50 -8.51
C PHE A 6 21.37 -48.30 -9.32
N LEU A 7 20.94 -48.52 -10.57
CA LEU A 7 20.29 -47.47 -11.36
C LEU A 7 18.95 -47.03 -10.78
N PHE A 8 18.15 -47.96 -10.23
CA PHE A 8 16.84 -47.62 -9.65
C PHE A 8 16.99 -46.77 -8.38
N ILE A 9 17.98 -47.06 -7.53
CA ILE A 9 18.30 -46.26 -6.34
C ILE A 9 18.82 -44.87 -6.75
N ILE A 10 19.68 -44.77 -7.76
CA ILE A 10 20.18 -43.48 -8.26
C ILE A 10 19.03 -42.63 -8.83
N SER A 11 18.12 -43.22 -9.61
CA SER A 11 16.95 -42.51 -10.12
C SER A 11 15.99 -42.07 -9.01
N LEU A 12 15.77 -42.87 -7.97
CA LEU A 12 14.92 -42.50 -6.84
C LEU A 12 15.56 -41.38 -5.99
N VAL A 13 16.87 -41.43 -5.76
CA VAL A 13 17.62 -40.37 -5.05
C VAL A 13 17.66 -39.07 -5.87
N LEU A 14 17.77 -39.14 -7.19
CA LEU A 14 17.67 -37.97 -8.07
C LEU A 14 16.25 -37.39 -8.08
N ILE A 15 15.19 -38.22 -8.07
CA ILE A 15 13.80 -37.72 -7.98
C ILE A 15 13.51 -37.10 -6.61
N ILE A 16 14.11 -37.60 -5.52
CA ILE A 16 13.98 -36.97 -4.19
C ILE A 16 14.84 -35.68 -4.12
N ALA A 17 16.04 -35.67 -4.71
CA ALA A 17 16.92 -34.50 -4.73
C ALA A 17 16.44 -33.38 -5.69
N PHE A 18 15.70 -33.71 -6.75
CA PHE A 18 15.09 -32.75 -7.68
C PHE A 18 13.61 -32.47 -7.38
N GLY A 19 12.89 -33.38 -6.72
CA GLY A 19 11.47 -33.24 -6.37
C GLY A 19 11.20 -32.53 -5.03
N LEU A 20 12.23 -32.39 -4.19
CA LEU A 20 12.24 -31.50 -3.03
C LEU A 20 13.22 -30.34 -3.26
N GLN A 21 13.14 -29.70 -4.44
CA GLN A 21 13.34 -28.26 -4.43
C GLN A 21 12.12 -27.68 -3.71
N ILE A 22 12.19 -27.64 -2.37
CA ILE A 22 11.48 -26.61 -1.61
C ILE A 22 12.07 -25.32 -2.18
N ILE A 23 11.46 -24.80 -3.24
CA ILE A 23 11.62 -23.39 -3.59
C ILE A 23 11.27 -22.71 -2.27
N PRO A 24 12.22 -22.03 -1.60
CA PRO A 24 11.86 -21.28 -0.41
C PRO A 24 10.74 -20.35 -0.87
N GLY A 25 9.52 -20.61 -0.40
CA GLY A 25 8.38 -19.74 -0.65
C GLY A 25 8.89 -18.35 -0.32
N HIS A 26 8.94 -17.47 -1.33
CA HIS A 26 9.71 -16.25 -1.31
C HIS A 26 9.18 -15.35 -0.19
N SER A 27 9.81 -15.50 0.98
CA SER A 27 9.35 -14.91 2.22
C SER A 27 9.35 -13.40 2.08
N GLN A 28 8.29 -12.80 2.62
CA GLN A 28 8.20 -11.39 2.96
C GLN A 28 9.57 -10.77 3.24
N CYS A 29 9.98 -9.71 2.51
CA CYS A 29 11.23 -9.01 2.83
C CYS A 29 11.26 -8.55 4.31
N PHE A 30 10.08 -8.34 4.91
CA PHE A 30 9.82 -8.18 6.35
C PHE A 30 8.30 -8.16 6.66
N ASN A 31 7.88 -8.74 7.78
CA ASN A 31 6.62 -8.46 8.47
C ASN A 31 6.75 -7.26 9.42
N CYS A 32 5.68 -6.88 10.12
CA CYS A 32 5.75 -5.72 10.98
C CYS A 32 6.64 -5.92 12.22
N LEU A 33 6.88 -7.16 12.64
CA LEU A 33 7.79 -7.47 13.75
C LEU A 33 9.26 -7.25 13.40
N ASN A 34 9.64 -7.43 12.12
CA ASN A 34 10.99 -7.21 11.62
C ASN A 34 11.07 -6.07 10.60
N ALA A 35 10.17 -5.10 10.70
CA ALA A 35 10.15 -3.95 9.81
C ALA A 35 11.47 -3.17 9.86
N PRO A 36 11.97 -2.63 8.73
CA PRO A 36 13.21 -1.88 8.69
C PRO A 36 13.22 -0.71 9.66
N LYS A 37 14.40 -0.39 10.19
CA LYS A 37 14.60 0.82 10.98
C LYS A 37 14.14 2.05 10.20
N GLY A 38 13.40 2.94 10.86
CA GLY A 38 12.78 4.12 10.23
C GLY A 38 11.35 3.90 9.78
N THR A 39 10.79 2.69 9.92
CA THR A 39 9.35 2.45 9.70
C THR A 39 8.51 3.28 10.67
N ILE A 40 7.71 4.20 10.13
CA ILE A 40 6.83 5.07 10.93
C ILE A 40 5.69 4.26 11.56
N TRP A 41 5.09 3.40 10.72
CA TRP A 41 3.98 2.53 11.08
C TRP A 41 3.91 1.36 10.11
N CYS A 42 3.40 0.22 10.58
CA CYS A 42 3.21 -0.99 9.80
C CYS A 42 1.98 -1.73 10.32
N ASP A 43 1.20 -2.30 9.40
CA ASP A 43 0.15 -3.27 9.69
C ASP A 43 0.22 -4.39 8.65
N ASP A 44 0.50 -5.60 9.10
CA ASP A 44 0.46 -6.83 8.29
C ASP A 44 -0.85 -7.58 8.51
N PHE A 45 -1.77 -6.99 9.30
CA PHE A 45 -3.11 -7.49 9.62
C PHE A 45 -3.14 -8.75 10.48
N GLU A 46 -2.00 -9.25 10.95
CA GLU A 46 -1.93 -10.51 11.70
C GLU A 46 -2.48 -10.37 13.12
N ASP A 47 -2.30 -9.20 13.74
CA ASP A 47 -2.80 -8.99 15.10
C ASP A 47 -4.34 -8.85 15.16
N ALA A 48 -4.87 -9.17 16.34
CA ALA A 48 -6.31 -9.21 16.62
C ALA A 48 -6.93 -7.83 16.91
N THR A 49 -6.12 -6.77 17.00
CA THR A 49 -6.62 -5.42 17.29
C THR A 49 -7.63 -5.01 16.22
N PRO A 50 -8.83 -4.53 16.60
CA PRO A 50 -9.81 -4.02 15.66
C PRO A 50 -9.27 -2.88 14.80
N LEU A 51 -9.66 -2.82 13.52
CA LEU A 51 -9.20 -1.78 12.60
C LEU A 51 -9.55 -0.37 13.09
N ASN A 52 -10.74 -0.18 13.67
CA ASN A 52 -11.16 1.09 14.27
C ASN A 52 -10.42 1.46 15.57
N GLN A 53 -9.42 0.67 15.98
CA GLN A 53 -8.48 0.96 17.06
C GLN A 53 -7.04 1.16 16.56
N LYS A 54 -6.78 0.98 15.26
CA LYS A 54 -5.49 1.25 14.61
C LYS A 54 -5.54 2.44 13.65
N TYR A 55 -6.70 2.64 13.03
CA TYR A 55 -7.01 3.65 12.02
C TYR A 55 -8.07 4.60 12.58
N PHE A 56 -7.97 5.88 12.26
CA PHE A 56 -8.94 6.87 12.75
C PHE A 56 -10.25 6.86 11.94
N GLU A 57 -10.19 6.38 10.69
CA GLU A 57 -11.35 6.02 9.88
C GLU A 57 -11.20 4.60 9.35
N TYR A 58 -12.30 3.86 9.42
CA TYR A 58 -12.47 2.57 8.75
C TYR A 58 -13.90 2.53 8.22
N ASN A 59 -14.04 2.38 6.90
CA ASN A 59 -15.31 2.17 6.22
C ASN A 59 -15.25 0.82 5.53
N ASP A 60 -16.06 -0.12 6.01
CA ASP A 60 -16.11 -1.49 5.51
C ASP A 60 -16.95 -1.63 4.23
N ASN A 61 -17.65 -0.57 3.81
CA ASN A 61 -18.57 -0.54 2.68
C ASN A 61 -19.51 -1.75 2.67
N GLN A 62 -20.25 -1.96 3.76
CA GLN A 62 -21.21 -3.08 3.87
C GLN A 62 -20.56 -4.47 3.68
N GLY A 63 -19.29 -4.60 4.06
CA GLY A 63 -18.54 -5.86 3.98
C GLY A 63 -17.75 -6.05 2.69
N ASP A 64 -17.68 -5.03 1.83
CA ASP A 64 -16.83 -5.06 0.64
C ASP A 64 -15.35 -4.87 0.96
N PHE A 65 -15.03 -4.18 2.06
CA PHE A 65 -13.67 -3.92 2.51
C PHE A 65 -13.44 -4.44 3.93
N ILE A 66 -12.91 -5.66 4.03
CA ILE A 66 -12.80 -6.39 5.31
C ILE A 66 -11.45 -7.08 5.47
N LYS A 67 -11.08 -7.32 6.72
CA LYS A 67 -9.97 -8.19 7.08
C LYS A 67 -10.39 -9.66 6.89
N LEU A 68 -9.62 -10.45 6.14
CA LEU A 68 -9.93 -11.86 5.86
C LEU A 68 -8.65 -12.71 5.92
N ASP A 69 -8.78 -13.97 6.33
CA ASP A 69 -7.67 -14.92 6.30
C ASP A 69 -7.38 -15.37 4.85
N GLN A 70 -6.17 -15.84 4.58
CA GLN A 70 -5.75 -16.42 3.30
C GLN A 70 -5.72 -15.47 2.09
N VAL A 71 -6.04 -14.18 2.27
CA VAL A 71 -5.97 -13.14 1.22
C VAL A 71 -4.72 -12.27 1.31
N GLY A 72 -3.98 -12.36 2.41
CA GLY A 72 -2.68 -11.72 2.56
C GLY A 72 -1.60 -12.40 1.72
N ARG A 73 -0.41 -11.80 1.71
CA ARG A 73 0.79 -12.45 1.14
C ARG A 73 0.99 -13.81 1.81
N ASP A 74 1.48 -14.79 1.05
CA ASP A 74 1.81 -16.14 1.56
C ASP A 74 0.61 -16.79 2.30
N HIS A 75 -0.60 -16.46 1.86
CA HIS A 75 -1.86 -16.88 2.47
C HIS A 75 -2.04 -16.47 3.94
N SER A 76 -1.40 -15.37 4.34
CA SER A 76 -1.61 -14.73 5.63
C SER A 76 -2.94 -13.97 5.69
N ARG A 77 -3.22 -13.26 6.78
CA ARG A 77 -4.36 -12.34 6.85
C ARG A 77 -4.07 -11.08 6.04
N GLY A 78 -5.12 -10.52 5.42
CA GLY A 78 -5.00 -9.28 4.67
C GLY A 78 -6.34 -8.56 4.57
N MET A 79 -6.35 -7.44 3.83
CA MET A 79 -7.58 -6.73 3.52
C MET A 79 -8.09 -7.18 2.14
N ARG A 80 -9.32 -7.68 2.10
CA ARG A 80 -10.04 -7.93 0.85
C ARG A 80 -10.87 -6.72 0.50
N VAL A 81 -10.82 -6.31 -0.76
CA VAL A 81 -11.74 -5.35 -1.37
C VAL A 81 -12.54 -6.07 -2.44
N LYS A 82 -13.84 -5.89 -2.42
CA LYS A 82 -14.72 -6.36 -3.49
C LYS A 82 -15.23 -5.15 -4.26
N TRP A 83 -15.00 -5.18 -5.57
CA TRP A 83 -15.51 -4.21 -6.52
C TRP A 83 -16.65 -4.82 -7.31
N GLN A 84 -17.72 -4.05 -7.44
CA GLN A 84 -18.92 -4.39 -8.19
C GLN A 84 -19.09 -3.42 -9.35
N GLN A 85 -19.83 -3.85 -10.37
CA GLN A 85 -20.09 -3.00 -11.52
C GLN A 85 -20.81 -1.69 -11.12
N GLY A 86 -20.25 -0.55 -11.55
CA GLY A 86 -20.81 0.77 -11.28
C GLY A 86 -20.34 1.42 -9.97
N GLU A 87 -19.53 0.74 -9.17
CA GLU A 87 -18.97 1.32 -7.95
C GLU A 87 -17.88 2.35 -8.25
N VAL A 88 -17.87 3.41 -7.44
CA VAL A 88 -16.82 4.45 -7.43
C VAL A 88 -15.98 4.41 -6.15
N GLY A 89 -16.26 3.46 -5.26
CA GLY A 89 -15.54 3.22 -4.02
C GLY A 89 -16.04 1.95 -3.35
N ALA A 90 -15.14 1.22 -2.71
CA ALA A 90 -15.42 -0.09 -2.12
C ALA A 90 -15.04 -0.18 -0.64
N GLY A 91 -14.75 0.95 0.01
CA GLY A 91 -14.29 1.05 1.41
C GLY A 91 -12.94 1.75 1.57
N SER A 92 -12.51 1.98 2.81
CA SER A 92 -11.28 2.73 3.10
C SER A 92 -10.71 2.54 4.50
N LEU A 93 -9.43 2.87 4.66
CA LEU A 93 -8.74 3.07 5.93
C LEU A 93 -8.08 4.44 5.94
N SER A 94 -7.98 5.08 7.11
CA SER A 94 -7.19 6.31 7.23
C SER A 94 -6.23 6.19 8.41
N LYS A 95 -4.93 6.33 8.14
CA LYS A 95 -3.88 6.28 9.17
C LYS A 95 -3.17 7.62 9.27
N SER A 96 -3.22 8.21 10.46
CA SER A 96 -2.42 9.37 10.79
C SER A 96 -1.06 8.97 11.37
N PHE A 97 -0.07 9.83 11.18
CA PHE A 97 1.21 9.78 11.87
C PHE A 97 1.75 11.18 12.08
N GLY A 98 2.77 11.35 12.93
CA GLY A 98 3.27 12.68 13.25
C GLY A 98 2.23 13.53 13.96
N LYS A 99 2.53 14.82 14.05
CA LYS A 99 1.59 15.81 14.60
C LYS A 99 0.31 15.89 13.78
N THR A 100 -0.84 15.89 14.45
CA THR A 100 -2.16 15.99 13.84
C THR A 100 -2.85 17.29 14.26
N PRO A 101 -3.75 17.84 13.42
CA PRO A 101 -4.38 19.13 13.71
C PRO A 101 -5.55 19.06 14.71
N ASP A 102 -6.05 17.86 15.03
CA ASP A 102 -7.07 17.66 16.04
C ASP A 102 -7.03 16.24 16.63
N THR A 103 -7.88 16.01 17.63
CA THR A 103 -8.00 14.75 18.36
C THR A 103 -8.72 13.65 17.58
N TYR A 104 -9.58 14.00 16.61
CA TYR A 104 -10.27 13.01 15.78
C TYR A 104 -9.27 12.31 14.86
N ILE A 105 -8.49 13.10 14.12
CA ILE A 105 -7.42 12.59 13.26
C ILE A 105 -6.30 11.97 14.11
N GLY A 106 -5.98 12.59 15.25
CA GLY A 106 -4.91 12.16 16.15
C GLY A 106 -5.19 10.90 16.96
N LYS A 107 -6.44 10.42 16.97
CA LYS A 107 -6.93 9.38 17.90
C LYS A 107 -6.04 8.15 17.99
N TYR A 108 -5.49 7.71 16.86
CA TYR A 108 -4.58 6.56 16.76
C TYR A 108 -3.32 6.90 15.97
N ALA A 109 -2.84 8.15 16.02
CA ALA A 109 -1.67 8.55 15.24
C ALA A 109 -0.41 7.80 15.66
N ALA A 110 0.41 7.37 14.69
CA ALA A 110 1.74 6.84 14.96
C ALA A 110 2.74 7.99 15.15
N GLN A 111 3.62 7.91 16.16
CA GLN A 111 4.64 8.93 16.42
C GLN A 111 4.08 10.37 16.50
N PRO A 112 3.09 10.65 17.38
CA PRO A 112 2.27 11.88 17.33
C PRO A 112 3.02 13.19 17.62
N THR A 113 4.27 13.11 18.08
CA THR A 113 5.13 14.26 18.39
C THR A 113 6.13 14.58 17.29
N GLU A 114 6.27 13.71 16.30
CA GLU A 114 7.32 13.78 15.29
C GLU A 114 6.91 14.63 14.07
N ASN A 115 7.94 15.13 13.39
CA ASN A 115 7.83 15.77 12.07
C ASN A 115 8.55 14.89 11.05
N PHE A 116 8.07 14.91 9.79
CA PHE A 116 8.65 14.12 8.71
C PHE A 116 8.86 14.98 7.47
N ASP A 117 10.06 14.96 6.92
CA ASP A 117 10.41 15.66 5.67
C ASP A 117 10.30 14.75 4.43
N GLU A 118 10.34 13.43 4.65
CA GLU A 118 10.23 12.45 3.59
C GLU A 118 9.36 11.30 4.07
N ILE A 119 8.45 10.88 3.20
CA ILE A 119 7.57 9.76 3.48
C ILE A 119 7.60 8.78 2.31
N TYR A 120 7.67 7.50 2.69
CA TYR A 120 7.63 6.38 1.77
C TYR A 120 6.51 5.49 2.28
N TRP A 121 5.65 5.02 1.38
CA TRP A 121 4.65 4.03 1.73
C TRP A 121 4.67 2.90 0.73
N ARG A 122 4.39 1.71 1.24
CA ARG A 122 4.36 0.49 0.46
C ARG A 122 3.04 -0.21 0.69
N MET A 123 2.46 -0.76 -0.36
CA MET A 123 1.35 -1.68 -0.24
C MET A 123 1.66 -2.90 -1.09
N ASP A 124 1.32 -4.06 -0.58
CA ASP A 124 1.35 -5.28 -1.36
C ASP A 124 -0.07 -5.54 -1.86
N VAL A 125 -0.22 -5.74 -3.16
CA VAL A 125 -1.55 -5.94 -3.74
C VAL A 125 -1.56 -7.18 -4.62
N MET A 126 -2.70 -7.85 -4.60
CA MET A 126 -3.02 -8.97 -5.46
C MET A 126 -4.38 -8.71 -6.08
N ALA A 127 -4.48 -8.86 -7.38
CA ALA A 127 -5.77 -8.94 -8.05
C ALA A 127 -6.21 -10.40 -8.11
N GLN A 128 -7.51 -10.65 -8.02
CA GLN A 128 -8.05 -11.98 -8.27
C GLN A 128 -7.64 -12.48 -9.67
N ALA A 129 -7.56 -13.79 -9.82
CA ALA A 129 -7.36 -14.40 -11.13
C ALA A 129 -8.44 -13.94 -12.12
N GLY A 130 -8.01 -13.51 -13.31
CA GLY A 130 -8.91 -13.03 -14.36
C GLY A 130 -9.42 -11.59 -14.16
N TRP A 131 -8.81 -10.80 -13.27
CA TRP A 131 -9.08 -9.36 -13.17
C TRP A 131 -8.88 -8.64 -14.52
N VAL A 132 -9.80 -7.73 -14.84
CA VAL A 132 -9.78 -6.89 -16.04
C VAL A 132 -9.77 -5.43 -15.59
N GLY A 133 -8.92 -4.59 -16.19
CA GLY A 133 -8.92 -3.13 -15.95
C GLY A 133 -7.64 -2.52 -15.38
N GLY A 134 -6.48 -3.21 -15.40
CA GLY A 134 -5.15 -2.64 -15.13
C GLY A 134 -4.85 -2.25 -13.66
N GLY A 135 -5.78 -1.59 -12.98
CA GLY A 135 -5.70 -1.20 -11.57
C GLY A 135 -6.99 -0.58 -11.03
N PRO A 136 -7.08 -0.25 -9.73
CA PRO A 136 -8.32 0.18 -9.08
C PRO A 136 -8.67 1.67 -9.31
N ALA A 137 -8.26 2.29 -10.43
CA ALA A 137 -8.27 3.73 -10.64
C ALA A 137 -7.55 4.49 -9.50
N LYS A 138 -8.19 4.80 -8.37
CA LYS A 138 -7.55 5.41 -7.20
C LYS A 138 -7.13 4.34 -6.18
N LEU A 139 -5.82 4.10 -6.08
CA LEU A 139 -5.29 3.11 -5.13
C LEU A 139 -5.11 3.69 -3.74
N SER A 140 -4.43 4.81 -3.56
CA SER A 140 -4.27 5.42 -2.23
C SER A 140 -4.00 6.92 -2.34
N ARG A 141 -3.83 7.61 -1.20
CA ARG A 141 -3.28 8.97 -1.21
C ARG A 141 -2.50 9.27 0.06
N ALA A 142 -1.62 10.26 -0.03
CA ALA A 142 -0.99 10.90 1.11
C ALA A 142 -1.43 12.36 1.19
N LEU A 143 -1.72 12.83 2.40
CA LEU A 143 -2.14 14.20 2.68
C LEU A 143 -1.21 14.83 3.74
N CYS A 144 -1.13 16.15 3.75
CA CYS A 144 -0.62 16.90 4.90
C CYS A 144 -1.74 17.82 5.34
N LEU A 145 -2.42 17.53 6.46
CA LEU A 145 -3.50 18.39 6.94
C LEU A 145 -2.93 19.47 7.86
N ALA A 146 -3.07 20.71 7.42
CA ALA A 146 -2.49 21.86 8.09
C ALA A 146 -3.32 22.34 9.30
N ASN A 147 -4.62 22.05 9.33
CA ASN A 147 -5.54 22.44 10.41
C ASN A 147 -6.79 21.55 10.45
N SER A 148 -7.64 21.77 11.47
CA SER A 148 -8.85 20.98 11.73
C SER A 148 -9.97 21.20 10.70
N ASN A 149 -9.83 22.16 9.78
CA ASN A 149 -10.72 22.30 8.62
C ASN A 149 -10.32 21.39 7.47
N TRP A 150 -9.33 20.52 7.68
CA TRP A 150 -8.77 19.62 6.68
C TRP A 150 -8.14 20.37 5.49
N ALA A 151 -7.66 21.59 5.70
CA ALA A 151 -6.84 22.29 4.73
C ALA A 151 -5.58 21.46 4.42
N GLN A 152 -5.26 21.28 3.14
CA GLN A 152 -4.20 20.39 2.67
C GLN A 152 -2.95 21.17 2.25
N GLY A 153 -1.88 21.11 3.04
CA GLY A 153 -0.57 21.60 2.60
C GLY A 153 -0.01 20.77 1.44
N LEU A 154 -0.32 19.48 1.43
CA LEU A 154 0.06 18.51 0.40
C LEU A 154 -1.06 17.51 0.17
N MET A 155 -1.17 17.07 -1.08
CA MET A 155 -2.00 15.96 -1.52
C MET A 155 -1.23 15.20 -2.59
N ALA A 156 -1.18 13.88 -2.48
CA ALA A 156 -0.58 13.02 -3.49
C ALA A 156 -1.45 11.79 -3.67
N HIS A 157 -2.27 11.80 -4.71
CA HIS A 157 -3.04 10.62 -5.09
C HIS A 157 -2.16 9.63 -5.84
N LEU A 158 -2.34 8.35 -5.57
CA LEU A 158 -1.73 7.26 -6.34
C LEU A 158 -2.84 6.57 -7.15
N TRP A 159 -2.69 6.60 -8.46
CA TRP A 159 -3.67 6.10 -9.43
C TRP A 159 -3.09 4.99 -10.29
N SER A 160 -3.95 4.19 -10.92
CA SER A 160 -3.57 3.53 -12.17
C SER A 160 -3.44 4.57 -13.29
N GLY A 161 -2.52 4.33 -14.21
CA GLY A 161 -2.19 5.23 -15.31
C GLY A 161 -1.56 4.48 -16.48
N GLY A 162 -1.36 5.19 -17.58
CA GLY A 162 -0.85 4.61 -18.82
C GLY A 162 -1.95 4.08 -19.74
N SER A 163 -1.54 3.48 -20.85
CA SER A 163 -2.50 2.86 -21.77
C SER A 163 -3.06 1.61 -21.10
N LYS A 164 -4.39 1.57 -20.88
CA LYS A 164 -5.07 0.47 -20.18
C LYS A 164 -4.68 0.30 -18.70
N ASP A 165 -4.31 1.39 -18.02
CA ASP A 165 -4.09 1.39 -16.57
C ASP A 165 -2.93 0.46 -16.12
N GLU A 166 -1.89 0.36 -16.95
CA GLU A 166 -0.80 -0.63 -16.82
C GLU A 166 0.29 -0.28 -15.79
N TYR A 167 0.37 0.97 -15.34
CA TYR A 167 1.32 1.41 -14.31
C TYR A 167 0.64 2.27 -13.25
N LEU A 168 1.35 2.59 -12.17
CA LEU A 168 0.86 3.53 -11.16
C LEU A 168 1.43 4.91 -11.38
N GLY A 169 0.57 5.93 -11.28
CA GLY A 169 0.94 7.32 -11.39
C GLY A 169 0.60 8.10 -10.15
N MET A 170 1.43 9.06 -9.78
CA MET A 170 1.15 9.98 -8.69
C MET A 170 0.70 11.34 -9.24
N ASP A 171 -0.38 11.89 -8.68
CA ASP A 171 -0.81 13.27 -8.91
C ASP A 171 -0.57 14.11 -7.65
N PRO A 172 0.65 14.64 -7.48
CA PRO A 172 0.97 15.53 -6.38
C PRO A 172 0.43 16.94 -6.63
N ALA A 173 -0.13 17.53 -5.58
CA ALA A 173 -0.54 18.92 -5.52
C ALA A 173 -0.13 19.53 -4.17
N SER A 174 0.19 20.82 -4.17
CA SER A 174 0.51 21.57 -2.96
C SER A 174 -0.55 22.63 -2.70
N GLY A 175 -1.07 22.68 -1.48
CA GLY A 175 -1.84 23.83 -1.01
C GLY A 175 -0.98 24.91 -0.39
N ILE A 176 0.35 24.79 -0.47
CA ILE A 176 1.29 25.85 -0.11
C ILE A 176 1.59 26.66 -1.37
N GLY A 177 1.39 27.97 -1.29
CA GLY A 177 1.72 28.91 -2.34
C GLY A 177 3.22 29.01 -2.57
N THR A 178 3.64 29.63 -3.68
CA THR A 178 5.05 29.91 -3.96
C THR A 178 5.67 30.90 -2.96
N ASP A 179 4.83 31.61 -2.20
CA ASP A 179 5.19 32.46 -1.07
C ASP A 179 5.40 31.68 0.25
N GLY A 180 5.24 30.35 0.24
CA GLY A 180 5.39 29.51 1.43
C GLY A 180 4.18 29.54 2.37
N VAL A 181 3.08 30.18 1.97
CA VAL A 181 1.87 30.34 2.80
C VAL A 181 0.80 29.32 2.40
N LEU A 182 0.10 28.75 3.38
CA LEU A 182 -1.05 27.88 3.14
C LEU A 182 -2.17 28.65 2.41
N LYS A 183 -2.58 28.15 1.24
CA LYS A 183 -3.67 28.68 0.41
C LYS A 183 -4.93 27.82 0.46
N SER A 184 -4.79 26.50 0.56
CA SER A 184 -5.93 25.61 0.71
C SER A 184 -6.68 25.92 2.01
N THR A 185 -8.00 25.89 1.96
CA THR A 185 -8.86 26.22 3.11
C THR A 185 -9.62 25.02 3.67
N LYS A 186 -9.76 23.97 2.87
CA LYS A 186 -10.56 22.79 3.16
C LYS A 186 -10.02 21.55 2.43
N TYR A 187 -10.63 20.41 2.72
CA TYR A 187 -10.39 19.17 2.00
C TYR A 187 -10.80 19.29 0.52
N ASN A 188 -9.94 18.79 -0.38
CA ASN A 188 -10.11 18.82 -1.83
C ASN A 188 -10.37 20.24 -2.38
N ASP A 189 -9.67 21.24 -1.84
CA ASP A 189 -9.79 22.63 -2.28
C ASP A 189 -9.05 22.88 -3.60
N PHE A 190 -9.45 22.19 -4.67
CA PHE A 190 -8.73 22.15 -5.95
C PHE A 190 -8.43 23.54 -6.55
N ASN A 191 -9.29 24.53 -6.31
CA ASN A 191 -9.08 25.91 -6.77
C ASN A 191 -7.87 26.59 -6.10
N ASN A 192 -7.50 26.14 -4.90
CA ASN A 192 -6.37 26.65 -4.11
C ASN A 192 -5.20 25.66 -4.05
N LEU A 193 -5.26 24.56 -4.79
CA LEU A 193 -4.18 23.59 -4.93
C LEU A 193 -3.39 23.87 -6.21
N ARG A 194 -2.07 23.87 -6.10
CA ARG A 194 -1.14 23.92 -7.24
C ARG A 194 -0.71 22.50 -7.60
N TRP A 195 -1.14 22.01 -8.75
CA TRP A 195 -0.67 20.72 -9.27
C TRP A 195 0.84 20.77 -9.58
N LEU A 196 1.56 19.74 -9.18
CA LEU A 196 3.03 19.64 -9.33
C LEU A 196 3.43 18.75 -10.52
N GLY A 197 2.45 18.42 -11.35
CA GLY A 197 2.60 17.56 -12.52
C GLY A 197 2.58 16.07 -12.18
N PHE A 198 1.97 15.29 -13.06
CA PHE A 198 1.90 13.84 -12.95
C PHE A 198 3.30 13.21 -12.86
N LYS A 199 3.46 12.25 -11.96
CA LYS A 199 4.68 11.44 -11.82
C LYS A 199 4.35 10.01 -12.17
N ALA A 200 4.73 9.59 -13.38
CA ALA A 200 4.61 8.19 -13.77
C ALA A 200 5.53 7.33 -12.89
N GLY A 201 4.99 6.25 -12.35
CA GLY A 201 5.79 5.22 -11.70
C GLY A 201 6.64 4.52 -12.75
N ASN A 202 7.91 4.31 -12.42
CA ASN A 202 8.80 3.45 -13.18
C ASN A 202 8.88 2.09 -12.49
N ILE A 203 8.82 1.03 -13.29
CA ILE A 203 8.99 -0.34 -12.80
C ILE A 203 10.42 -0.53 -12.23
N GLU A 204 11.34 0.36 -12.59
CA GLU A 204 12.74 0.40 -12.14
C GLU A 204 12.95 1.17 -10.82
N GLY A 205 11.89 1.67 -10.15
CA GLY A 205 11.98 2.45 -8.91
C GLY A 205 12.42 1.67 -7.64
N ILE A 206 13.04 0.50 -7.79
CA ILE A 206 13.64 -0.28 -6.70
C ILE A 206 15.02 -0.81 -7.14
N LEU A 207 16.03 0.04 -7.07
CA LEU A 207 17.38 -0.35 -6.66
C LEU A 207 17.66 0.48 -5.41
N ILE A 208 17.88 -0.04 -4.21
CA ILE A 208 18.97 -0.95 -3.84
C ILE A 208 18.53 -1.80 -2.63
N LEU A 209 18.41 -3.12 -2.82
CA LEU A 209 18.87 -4.16 -1.89
C LEU A 209 19.19 -5.37 -2.78
N PRO A 210 20.40 -5.94 -2.72
CA PRO A 210 20.80 -6.99 -3.66
C PRO A 210 19.98 -8.25 -3.36
N ILE A 211 19.40 -8.83 -4.41
CA ILE A 211 18.73 -10.15 -4.45
C ILE A 211 17.29 -10.15 -3.92
N CYS A 212 16.32 -9.73 -4.74
CA CYS A 212 14.90 -10.14 -4.65
C CYS A 212 14.19 -9.78 -5.97
N ILE A 213 14.31 -10.64 -6.99
CA ILE A 213 13.65 -10.46 -8.29
C ILE A 213 12.52 -11.48 -8.44
N LEU A 214 11.34 -10.92 -8.73
CA LEU A 214 10.17 -11.47 -9.45
C LEU A 214 9.40 -12.67 -8.85
N MET A 215 8.17 -12.39 -8.39
CA MET A 215 7.10 -13.40 -8.32
C MET A 215 5.83 -12.82 -8.99
N LEU A 216 5.44 -13.46 -10.09
CA LEU A 216 4.21 -13.21 -10.83
C LEU A 216 3.02 -13.45 -9.88
N TYR A 217 2.04 -12.54 -9.87
CA TYR A 217 0.77 -12.51 -9.11
C TYR A 217 0.65 -11.65 -7.83
N PHE A 218 1.75 -11.16 -7.24
CA PHE A 218 1.69 -10.06 -6.26
C PHE A 218 2.50 -8.87 -6.77
N SER A 219 1.84 -7.74 -7.01
CA SER A 219 2.54 -6.50 -7.36
C SER A 219 2.98 -5.81 -6.07
N LYS A 220 4.29 -5.63 -5.90
CA LYS A 220 4.86 -4.79 -4.85
C LYS A 220 4.72 -3.34 -5.29
N ILE A 221 3.95 -2.54 -4.55
CA ILE A 221 3.71 -1.14 -4.88
C ILE A 221 4.47 -0.27 -3.89
N ILE A 222 5.35 0.59 -4.39
CA ILE A 222 6.06 1.58 -3.58
C ILE A 222 5.71 2.98 -4.11
N GLY A 223 5.15 3.80 -3.22
CA GLY A 223 5.05 5.25 -3.42
C GLY A 223 6.24 5.92 -2.74
N MET A 224 7.00 6.70 -3.51
CA MET A 224 8.09 7.54 -3.01
C MET A 224 7.72 9.00 -3.24
N LEU A 225 7.67 9.79 -2.17
CA LEU A 225 7.51 11.23 -2.26
C LEU A 225 8.49 11.93 -1.31
N VAL A 226 9.54 12.50 -1.88
CA VAL A 226 10.52 13.33 -1.18
C VAL A 226 10.04 14.77 -1.27
N LEU A 227 9.43 15.30 -0.22
CA LEU A 227 9.00 16.69 -0.16
C LEU A 227 9.03 17.22 1.28
N GLN A 228 9.91 18.20 1.49
CA GLN A 228 10.11 18.87 2.77
C GLN A 228 8.80 19.51 3.26
N CYS A 229 8.18 18.89 4.26
CA CYS A 229 6.94 19.36 4.86
C CYS A 229 7.20 19.75 6.31
N ASN A 230 7.37 21.05 6.56
CA ASN A 230 7.61 21.58 7.91
C ASN A 230 6.42 21.40 8.89
N LYS A 231 5.34 20.70 8.52
CA LYS A 231 4.13 20.48 9.35
C LYS A 231 3.37 19.17 9.02
N ASN A 232 2.66 18.65 10.04
CA ASN A 232 1.58 17.64 10.10
C ASN A 232 1.26 16.80 8.85
N VAL A 233 1.69 15.54 8.80
CA VAL A 233 1.45 14.63 7.66
C VAL A 233 0.43 13.54 8.01
N ILE A 234 -0.59 13.34 7.17
CA ILE A 234 -1.59 12.27 7.34
C ILE A 234 -1.66 11.43 6.07
N LEU A 235 -1.36 10.14 6.19
CA LEU A 235 -1.58 9.20 5.11
C LEU A 235 -3.03 8.70 5.14
N THR A 236 -3.92 9.46 4.52
CA THR A 236 -5.30 9.00 4.29
C THR A 236 -5.32 8.05 3.11
N THR A 237 -5.40 6.73 3.33
CA THR A 237 -5.57 5.77 2.22
C THR A 237 -7.04 5.69 1.80
N LEU A 238 -7.46 6.60 0.94
CA LEU A 238 -8.73 6.40 0.23
C LEU A 238 -8.54 5.31 -0.81
N SER A 239 -9.06 4.15 -0.43
CA SER A 239 -8.78 2.83 -0.96
C SER A 239 -7.39 2.31 -0.52
N SER A 240 -7.34 1.02 -0.23
CA SER A 240 -6.18 0.15 -0.02
C SER A 240 -5.29 0.23 1.21
N ALA A 241 -4.88 -0.98 1.61
CA ALA A 241 -4.20 -1.38 2.82
C ALA A 241 -2.88 -2.06 2.44
N HIS A 242 -2.00 -2.31 3.41
CA HIS A 242 -0.66 -2.90 3.22
C HIS A 242 -0.64 -4.29 2.55
N SER A 243 -1.78 -5.00 2.50
CA SER A 243 -2.00 -6.25 1.77
C SER A 243 -3.42 -6.22 1.21
N LEU A 244 -3.60 -5.82 -0.05
CA LEU A 244 -4.90 -5.64 -0.69
C LEU A 244 -5.21 -6.74 -1.69
N TYR A 245 -6.27 -7.52 -1.45
CA TYR A 245 -6.81 -8.45 -2.43
C TYR A 245 -8.01 -7.83 -3.16
N LEU A 246 -7.87 -7.56 -4.45
CA LEU A 246 -8.92 -7.00 -5.31
C LEU A 246 -9.76 -8.12 -5.92
N VAL A 247 -11.04 -8.18 -5.56
CA VAL A 247 -12.03 -9.12 -6.08
C VAL A 247 -13.01 -8.37 -6.99
N ASN A 248 -13.23 -8.85 -8.21
CA ASN A 248 -14.24 -8.35 -9.14
C ASN A 248 -15.37 -9.37 -9.20
N VAL A 249 -16.59 -8.94 -8.86
CA VAL A 249 -17.77 -9.77 -9.05
C VAL A 249 -18.46 -9.31 -10.34
N LYS A 250 -18.46 -10.20 -11.34
CA LYS A 250 -19.22 -10.04 -12.57
C LYS A 250 -20.71 -10.12 -12.31
#